data_AF-A0A2X2BD50-F1
#
_entry.id   AF-A0A2X2BD50-F1
#
_cell.length_a   1.000
_cell.length_b   1.000
_cell.length_c   1.000
_cell.angle_alpha   90.00
_cell.angle_beta   90.00
_cell.angle_gamma   90.00
#
_symmetry.space_group_name_H-M   'P 1'
#
loop_
_entity.id
_entity.type
_entity.pdbx_description
1 polymer ?
#
loop_
_entity_poly.entity_id
_entity_poly.type
_entity_poly.pdbx_seq_one_letter_code
_entity_poly.pdbx_strand_id
1 'polypeptide(L)' 'MQTDGKKRAFIVTDSFLFNNGYVDEVTNVLKKFGVETEVFFEVEADPTLSVVRKGAEQMNSFKPDVIIAIRWRFTNGCG' A
#
# COMPACT_ATOMS: atom_id res chain seq x y z
N MET A 1 -13.08 -22.62 -2.46
CA MET A 1 -12.67 -21.50 -3.33
C MET A 1 -11.25 -21.17 -2.94
N GLN A 2 -10.30 -21.53 -3.81
CA GLN A 2 -8.87 -21.58 -3.52
C GLN A 2 -8.29 -20.18 -3.75
N THR A 3 -8.11 -19.38 -2.69
CA THR A 3 -7.24 -18.22 -2.76
C THR A 3 -5.81 -18.75 -2.72
N ASP A 4 -5.15 -18.62 -3.85
CA ASP A 4 -3.79 -19.07 -4.15
C ASP A 4 -2.79 -18.49 -3.13
N GLY A 5 -2.63 -19.12 -1.97
CA GLY A 5 -1.54 -19.01 -0.98
C GLY A 5 -1.18 -17.65 -0.37
N LYS A 6 -1.60 -16.52 -0.95
CA LYS A 6 -1.07 -15.19 -0.69
C LYS A 6 -1.97 -14.45 0.29
N LYS A 7 -1.65 -14.60 1.57
CA LYS A 7 -2.45 -14.06 2.68
C LYS A 7 -2.02 -12.68 3.14
N ARG A 8 -0.96 -12.10 2.54
CA ARG A 8 -0.35 -10.85 2.99
C ARG A 8 -0.14 -9.87 1.85
N ALA A 9 -0.75 -8.69 1.95
CA ALA A 9 -0.59 -7.61 1.00
C ALA A 9 0.00 -6.37 1.67
N PHE A 10 0.96 -5.73 1.00
CA PHE A 10 1.61 -4.51 1.48
C PHE A 10 1.23 -3.34 0.58
N ILE A 11 0.48 -2.39 1.12
CA ILE A 11 -0.03 -1.24 0.40
C ILE A 11 0.90 -0.06 0.64
N VAL A 12 1.50 0.48 -0.41
CA VAL A 12 2.32 1.69 -0.38
C VAL A 12 1.49 2.83 -0.96
N THR A 13 1.31 3.90 -0.20
CA THR A 13 0.48 5.04 -0.59
C THR A 13 1.05 6.33 -0.04
N ASP A 14 0.52 7.47 -0.47
CA ASP A 14 0.87 8.77 0.09
C ASP A 14 -0.07 9.08 1.28
N SER A 15 0.43 9.84 2.27
CA SER A 15 -0.36 10.28 3.44
C SER A 15 -1.65 11.00 3.02
N PHE A 16 -1.61 11.70 1.88
CA PHE A 16 -2.76 12.39 1.31
C PHE A 16 -3.89 11.42 0.92
N LEU A 17 -3.58 10.35 0.18
CA LEU A 17 -4.57 9.35 -0.23
C LEU A 17 -5.10 8.54 0.95
N PHE A 18 -4.22 8.26 1.92
CA PHE A 18 -4.62 7.62 3.18
C PHE A 18 -5.62 8.48 3.94
N ASN A 19 -5.31 9.77 4.13
CA ASN A 19 -6.19 10.70 4.82
C ASN A 19 -7.50 10.96 4.07
N ASN A 20 -7.51 10.77 2.75
CA ASN A 20 -8.70 10.90 1.91
C ASN A 20 -9.59 9.64 1.92
N GLY A 21 -9.23 8.60 2.66
CA GLY A 21 -10.03 7.38 2.84
C GLY A 21 -9.99 6.39 1.66
N TYR A 22 -9.14 6.62 0.64
CA TYR A 22 -8.99 5.68 -0.49
C TYR A 22 -8.46 4.32 -0.03
N VAL A 23 -7.61 4.33 0.98
CA VAL A 23 -6.93 3.13 1.48
C VAL A 23 -7.84 2.32 2.39
N ASP A 24 -8.77 2.96 3.10
CA ASP A 24 -9.76 2.28 3.96
C ASP A 24 -10.63 1.32 3.16
N GLU A 25 -11.10 1.74 1.98
CA GLU A 25 -11.92 0.87 1.11
C GLU A 25 -11.14 -0.38 0.70
N VAL A 26 -9.90 -0.20 0.25
CA VAL A 26 -9.01 -1.30 -0.18
C VAL A 26 -8.72 -2.25 1.00
N THR A 27 -8.40 -1.69 2.17
CA THR A 27 -8.12 -2.44 3.40
C THR A 27 -9.35 -3.22 3.86
N ASN A 28 -10.54 -2.63 3.78
CA ASN A 28 -11.80 -3.28 4.17
C ASN A 28 -12.13 -4.46 3.26
N VAL A 29 -11.92 -4.30 1.94
CA VAL A 29 -12.10 -5.40 0.97
C VAL A 29 -11.13 -6.53 1.28
N LEU A 30 -9.83 -6.24 1.44
CA LEU A 30 -8.81 -7.25 1.73
C LEU A 30 -9.06 -7.97 3.06
N LYS A 31 -9.48 -7.24 4.11
CA LYS A 31 -9.91 -7.84 5.39
C LYS A 31 -11.09 -8.79 5.22
N LYS A 32 -12.09 -8.45 4.40
CA LYS A 32 -13.23 -9.35 4.11
C LYS A 32 -12.80 -10.65 3.43
N PHE A 33 -11.72 -10.63 2.67
CA PHE A 33 -11.12 -11.81 2.06
C PHE A 33 -10.18 -12.59 2.99
N GLY A 34 -9.98 -12.13 4.23
CA GLY A 34 -9.04 -12.73 5.18
C GLY A 34 -7.58 -12.53 4.78
N VAL A 35 -7.29 -11.46 4.05
CA VAL A 35 -5.93 -11.05 3.68
C VAL A 35 -5.43 -10.06 4.71
N GLU A 36 -4.28 -10.35 5.29
CA GLU A 36 -3.56 -9.46 6.18
C GLU A 36 -2.94 -8.34 5.35
N THR A 37 -3.21 -7.09 5.72
CA THR A 37 -2.78 -5.93 4.96
C THR A 37 -2.04 -4.95 5.81
N GLU A 38 -0.85 -4.56 5.36
CA GLU A 38 -0.08 -3.50 5.99
C GLU A 38 -0.03 -2.28 5.07
N VAL A 39 -0.26 -1.10 5.63
CA VAL A 39 -0.34 0.15 4.87
C VAL A 39 0.84 1.04 5.24
N PHE A 40 1.67 1.32 4.26
CA PHE A 40 2.79 2.25 4.34
C PHE A 40 2.42 3.57 3.65
N PHE A 41 2.10 4.59 4.45
CA PHE A 41 1.72 5.92 3.98
C PHE A 41 2.79 7.00 4.25
N GLU A 42 3.98 6.63 4.73
CA GLU A 42 5.10 7.56 4.99
C GLU A 42 5.78 8.07 3.69
N VAL A 43 5.20 7.83 2.51
CA VAL A 43 5.72 8.33 1.24
C VAL A 43 5.30 9.78 1.06
N GLU A 44 6.26 10.69 1.20
CA GLU A 44 6.09 12.12 0.93
C GLU A 44 6.58 12.49 -0.48
N ALA A 45 6.28 13.72 -0.92
CA ALA A 45 6.64 14.23 -2.24
C ALA A 45 8.16 14.22 -2.51
N ASP A 46 8.97 14.35 -1.47
CA ASP A 46 10.43 14.20 -1.51
C ASP A 46 10.84 12.96 -0.69
N PRO A 47 10.80 11.74 -1.29
CA PRO A 47 11.08 10.53 -0.55
C PRO A 47 12.57 10.46 -0.21
N THR A 48 12.90 10.64 1.06
CA THR A 48 14.27 10.46 1.54
C THR A 48 14.67 8.98 1.55
N LEU A 49 15.97 8.70 1.44
CA LEU A 49 16.51 7.32 1.52
C LEU A 49 16.05 6.60 2.80
N SER A 50 15.84 7.36 3.88
CA SER A 50 15.32 6.87 5.16
C SER A 50 13.92 6.26 5.03
N VAL A 51 13.01 6.90 4.30
CA VAL A 51 11.65 6.39 4.07
C VAL A 51 11.69 5.10 3.25
N VAL A 52 12.50 5.08 2.19
CA VAL A 52 12.67 3.88 1.34
C VAL A 52 13.24 2.72 2.15
N ARG A 53 14.22 2.97 3.02
CA ARG A 53 14.80 1.96 3.91
C ARG A 53 13.79 1.43 4.91
N LYS A 54 13.03 2.30 5.58
CA LYS A 54 11.95 1.88 6.50
C LYS A 54 10.92 1.00 5.80
N GLY A 55 10.47 1.42 4.61
CA GLY A 55 9.52 0.64 3.82
C GLY A 55 10.08 -0.72 3.41
N ALA A 56 11.37 -0.78 3.03
CA ALA A 56 12.06 -2.02 2.72
C ALA A 56 12.22 -2.93 3.96
N GLU A 57 12.53 -2.39 5.13
CA GLU A 57 12.64 -3.14 6.39
C GLU A 57 11.29 -3.70 6.85
N GLN A 58 10.22 -2.90 6.76
CA GLN A 58 8.85 -3.36 7.03
C GLN A 58 8.45 -4.46 6.05
N MET A 59 8.68 -4.26 4.75
CA MET A 59 8.40 -5.27 3.73
C MET A 59 9.17 -6.57 3.98
N ASN A 60 10.43 -6.49 4.42
CA ASN A 60 11.24 -7.68 4.73
C ASN A 60 10.76 -8.41 6.01
N SER A 61 10.22 -7.67 6.98
CA SER A 61 9.67 -8.22 8.23
C SER A 61 8.29 -8.85 8.02
N PHE A 62 7.42 -8.15 7.31
CA PHE A 62 6.05 -8.58 6.99
C PHE A 62 6.03 -9.73 5.98
N LYS A 63 7.03 -9.78 5.07
CA LYS A 63 7.11 -10.74 3.96
C LYS A 63 5.80 -10.82 3.18
N PRO A 64 5.33 -9.71 2.59
CA PRO A 64 4.13 -9.71 1.80
C PRO A 64 4.31 -10.57 0.56
N ASP A 65 3.24 -11.25 0.18
CA ASP A 65 3.18 -12.00 -1.07
C ASP A 65 2.74 -11.11 -2.26
N VAL A 66 2.14 -9.96 -1.94
CA VAL A 66 1.60 -8.96 -2.88
C VAL A 66 1.98 -7.56 -2.38
N ILE A 67 2.49 -6.72 -3.29
CA ILE A 67 2.77 -5.30 -3.00
C ILE A 67 1.87 -4.46 -3.91
N ILE A 68 1.15 -3.50 -3.32
CA ILE A 68 0.19 -2.63 -4.00
C ILE A 68 0.65 -1.18 -3.82
N ALA A 69 1.23 -0.57 -4.85
CA ALA A 69 1.60 0.84 -4.81
C ALA A 69 0.46 1.70 -5.38
N ILE A 70 -0.21 2.47 -4.52
CA ILE A 70 -1.23 3.43 -4.87
C ILE A 70 -0.57 4.81 -4.89
N ARG A 71 -0.33 5.35 -6.08
CA ARG A 71 0.09 6.74 -6.25
C ARG A 71 -0.99 7.48 -7.01
N TRP A 72 -1.31 8.68 -6.54
CA TRP A 72 -2.18 9.57 -7.27
C TRP A 72 -1.41 10.19 -8.43
N ARG A 73 -1.35 9.48 -9.54
CA ARG A 73 -0.94 10.08 -10.82
C ARG A 73 -2.21 10.39 -11.59
N PHE A 74 -2.68 11.64 -11.48
CA PHE A 74 -3.51 12.24 -12.49
C PHE A 74 -2.70 12.26 -13.80
N THR A 75 -2.77 11.22 -14.63
CA THR A 75 -2.62 11.43 -16.07
C THR A 75 -3.95 11.96 -16.60
N ASN A 76 -4.35 13.15 -16.14
CA ASN A 76 -5.16 14.01 -16.98
C ASN A 76 -4.20 14.74 -17.92
N GLY A 77 -3.77 14.04 -18.97
CA GLY A 77 -3.57 14.74 -20.22
C GLY A 77 -4.97 15.11 -20.72
N CYS A 78 -5.40 16.35 -20.49
CA CYS A 78 -6.42 17.09 -21.24
C CYS A 78 -6.64 18.44 -20.55
N GLY A 79 -6.07 19.50 -21.13
CA GLY A 79 -6.19 20.89 -20.71
C GLY A 79 -4.96 21.69 -21.07
#